data_AF-A0A6C0LXS5-F1
#
_entry.id   AF-A0A6C0LXS5-F1
#
_cell.length_a   1.000
_cell.length_b   1.000
_cell.length_c   1.000
_cell.angle_alpha   90.00
_cell.angle_beta   90.00
_cell.angle_gamma   90.00
#
_symmetry.space_group_name_H-M   'P 1'
#
loop_
_entity.id
_entity.type
_entity.pdbx_description
1 polymer ?
#
loop_
_entity_poly.entity_id
_entity_poly.type
_entity_poly.pdbx_seq_one_letter_code
_entity_poly.pdbx_strand_id
1 'polypeptide(L)'
;MLSLEEKVEKLLSKSEALVLLCSKASGYWSFVKFCFAIPLVLTSSAMCIINSISEDANEVKIPNIVVNAASVLIMSLNNSIKASEKCDVFRRIGQQLLLLTGKIENDNEITEEDFKLLAMTYENLVNDMSFEDIPDRYKRQVIESFKDRYLPLQLNGTIGNNKSFKRNSAEIVMQHQNTGASV
;
A
#
# COMPACT_ATOMS: atom_id res chain seq x y z
N MET A 1 16.10 -19.47 20.14
CA MET A 1 15.31 -18.24 20.34
C MET A 1 16.02 -17.15 19.53
N LEU A 2 15.32 -16.38 18.69
CA LEU A 2 15.98 -15.32 17.89
C LEU A 2 16.56 -14.25 18.83
N SER A 3 17.76 -13.75 18.54
CA SER A 3 18.36 -12.65 19.31
C SER A 3 17.55 -11.36 19.12
N LEU A 4 17.70 -10.39 20.02
CA LEU A 4 17.04 -9.09 19.89
C LEU A 4 17.50 -8.37 18.62
N GLU A 5 18.80 -8.42 18.33
CA GLU A 5 19.41 -7.87 17.10
C GLU A 5 18.77 -8.46 15.84
N GLU A 6 18.60 -9.78 15.76
CA GLU A 6 17.95 -10.42 14.60
C GLU A 6 16.48 -10.01 14.45
N LYS A 7 15.78 -9.75 15.56
CA LYS A 7 14.38 -9.29 15.52
C LYS A 7 14.29 -7.85 15.03
N VAL A 8 15.20 -6.99 15.47
CA VAL A 8 15.33 -5.60 15.03
C VAL A 8 15.65 -5.55 13.53
N GLU A 9 16.63 -6.32 13.07
CA GLU A 9 16.99 -6.40 11.64
C GLU A 9 15.81 -6.85 10.78
N LYS A 10 15.05 -7.86 11.25
CA LYS A 10 13.82 -8.31 10.59
C LYS A 10 12.77 -7.22 10.51
N LEU A 11 12.57 -6.47 11.59
CA LEU A 11 11.59 -5.38 11.64
C LEU A 11 11.99 -4.23 10.71
N LEU A 12 13.26 -3.87 10.71
CA LEU A 12 13.84 -2.84 9.84
C LEU A 12 13.61 -3.19 8.38
N SER A 13 14.08 -4.36 7.95
CA SER A 13 13.96 -4.84 6.57
C SER A 13 12.50 -4.89 6.09
N LYS A 14 11.59 -5.34 6.95
CA LYS A 14 10.15 -5.35 6.63
C LYS A 14 9.57 -3.94 6.49
N SER A 15 9.99 -3.02 7.36
CA SER A 15 9.55 -1.63 7.34
C SER A 15 10.02 -0.93 6.07
N GLU A 16 11.29 -1.08 5.69
CA GLU A 16 11.85 -0.56 4.43
C GLU A 16 11.09 -1.06 3.20
N ALA A 17 10.78 -2.36 3.16
CA ALA A 17 10.03 -2.97 2.06
C ALA A 17 8.63 -2.31 1.92
N LEU A 18 7.96 -2.05 3.04
CA LEU A 18 6.66 -1.37 3.03
C LEU A 18 6.77 0.12 2.71
N VAL A 19 7.84 0.80 3.10
CA VAL A 19 8.11 2.19 2.66
C VAL A 19 8.16 2.25 1.14
N LEU A 20 8.93 1.36 0.51
CA LEU A 20 9.03 1.29 -0.95
C LEU A 20 7.67 0.97 -1.60
N LEU A 21 6.91 0.04 -1.00
CA LEU A 21 5.59 -0.34 -1.48
C LEU A 21 4.61 0.83 -1.41
N CYS A 22 4.54 1.53 -0.29
CA CYS A 22 3.72 2.73 -0.09
C CYS A 22 4.08 3.85 -1.06
N SER A 23 5.37 4.06 -1.33
CA SER A 23 5.82 5.04 -2.31
C SER A 23 5.28 4.72 -3.71
N LYS A 24 5.44 3.47 -4.17
CA LYS A 24 4.91 2.99 -5.46
C LYS A 24 3.37 3.05 -5.53
N ALA A 25 2.69 2.64 -4.46
CA ALA A 25 1.24 2.69 -4.36
C ALA A 25 0.70 4.14 -4.41
N SER A 26 1.32 5.06 -3.67
CA SER A 26 0.94 6.48 -3.68
C SER A 26 1.15 7.10 -5.08
N GLY A 27 2.25 6.75 -5.76
CA GLY A 27 2.53 7.20 -7.13
C GLY A 27 1.47 6.70 -8.12
N TYR A 28 1.04 5.45 -7.98
CA TYR A 28 -0.05 4.89 -8.78
C TYR A 28 -1.37 5.62 -8.58
N TRP A 29 -1.80 5.80 -7.33
CA TRP A 29 -3.06 6.48 -7.04
C TRP A 29 -3.02 7.95 -7.40
N SER A 30 -1.86 8.60 -7.29
CA SER A 30 -1.62 9.94 -7.82
C SER A 30 -1.83 9.99 -9.34
N PHE A 31 -1.29 9.03 -10.08
CA PHE A 31 -1.52 8.92 -11.53
C PHE A 31 -3.01 8.72 -11.87
N VAL A 32 -3.70 7.84 -11.15
CA VAL A 32 -5.14 7.63 -11.33
C VAL A 32 -5.93 8.92 -11.07
N LYS A 33 -5.60 9.66 -10.01
CA LYS A 33 -6.18 10.99 -9.73
C LYS A 33 -5.98 11.94 -10.91
N PHE A 34 -4.78 11.99 -11.48
CA PHE A 34 -4.50 12.82 -12.65
C PHE A 34 -5.31 12.40 -13.89
N CYS A 35 -5.55 11.10 -14.08
CA CYS A 35 -6.36 10.59 -15.19
C CYS A 35 -7.81 11.05 -15.14
N PHE A 36 -8.36 11.38 -13.96
CA PHE A 36 -9.70 11.96 -13.84
C PHE A 36 -9.68 13.49 -13.81
N ALA A 37 -8.67 14.10 -13.18
CA ALA A 37 -8.58 15.54 -13.04
C ALA A 37 -8.34 16.24 -14.40
N ILE A 38 -7.44 15.71 -15.24
CA ILE A 38 -7.10 16.36 -16.52
C ILE A 38 -8.30 16.39 -17.47
N PRO A 39 -9.00 15.27 -17.77
CA PRO A 39 -10.19 15.31 -18.62
C PRO A 39 -11.27 16.24 -18.08
N LEU A 40 -11.46 16.32 -16.75
CA LEU A 40 -12.45 17.21 -16.14
C LEU A 40 -12.14 18.70 -16.36
N VAL A 41 -10.86 19.07 -16.29
CA VAL A 41 -10.42 20.44 -16.62
C VAL A 41 -10.63 20.73 -18.10
N LEU A 42 -10.36 19.75 -18.97
CA LEU A 42 -10.58 19.89 -20.41
C LEU A 42 -12.07 20.00 -20.76
N THR A 43 -12.97 19.23 -20.14
CA THR A 43 -14.41 19.35 -20.38
C THR A 43 -14.93 20.72 -19.95
N SER A 44 -14.48 21.20 -18.79
CA SER A 44 -14.83 22.55 -18.30
C SER A 44 -14.35 23.64 -19.26
N SER A 45 -13.11 23.52 -19.75
CA SER A 45 -12.53 24.47 -20.70
C SER A 45 -13.26 24.44 -22.06
N ALA A 46 -13.59 23.24 -22.57
CA ALA A 46 -14.33 23.08 -23.80
C ALA A 46 -15.74 23.70 -23.71
N MET A 47 -16.42 23.55 -22.57
CA MET A 47 -17.72 24.18 -22.33
C MET A 47 -17.64 25.70 -22.39
N CYS A 48 -16.61 26.30 -21.78
CA CYS A 48 -16.39 27.74 -21.85
C CYS A 48 -16.19 28.21 -23.30
N ILE A 49 -15.39 27.47 -24.08
CA ILE A 49 -15.12 27.79 -25.48
C ILE A 49 -16.42 27.71 -26.30
N ILE A 50 -17.17 26.61 -26.20
CA ILE A 50 -18.44 26.41 -26.90
C ILE A 50 -19.41 27.55 -26.61
N ASN A 51 -19.58 27.92 -25.33
CA ASN A 51 -20.49 28.98 -24.93
C ASN A 51 -20.00 30.38 -25.32
N SER A 52 -18.70 30.57 -25.58
CA SER A 52 -18.13 31.86 -25.96
C SER A 52 -18.16 32.15 -27.47
N ILE A 53 -18.25 31.11 -28.31
CA ILE A 53 -18.14 31.23 -29.78
C ILE A 53 -19.52 31.24 -30.45
N SER A 54 -20.53 30.63 -29.85
CA SER A 54 -21.85 30.52 -30.46
C SER A 54 -22.80 31.62 -30.01
N GLU A 55 -23.36 32.35 -30.98
CA GLU A 55 -24.41 33.34 -30.75
C GLU A 55 -25.83 32.72 -30.80
N ASP A 56 -25.99 31.52 -31.37
CA ASP A 56 -27.26 30.78 -31.42
C ASP A 56 -27.35 29.71 -30.32
N ALA A 57 -28.37 29.85 -29.46
CA ALA A 57 -28.68 28.93 -28.37
C ALA A 57 -29.02 27.51 -28.83
N ASN A 58 -29.53 27.32 -30.04
CA ASN A 58 -29.90 26.00 -30.54
C ASN A 58 -28.67 25.15 -30.91
N GLU A 59 -27.59 25.78 -31.38
CA GLU A 59 -26.36 25.08 -31.79
C GLU A 59 -25.56 24.54 -30.60
N VAL A 60 -25.60 25.25 -29.46
CA VAL A 60 -24.87 24.86 -28.23
C VAL A 60 -25.61 23.88 -27.35
N LYS A 61 -26.90 23.64 -27.60
CA LYS A 61 -27.74 22.80 -26.74
C LYS A 61 -27.22 21.37 -26.62
N ILE A 62 -26.93 20.72 -27.75
CA ILE A 62 -26.44 19.33 -27.75
C ILE A 62 -25.03 19.24 -27.15
N PRO A 63 -24.04 20.06 -27.57
CA PRO A 63 -22.71 20.06 -26.95
C PRO A 63 -22.74 20.27 -25.44
N ASN A 64 -23.57 21.20 -24.94
CA ASN A 64 -23.69 21.45 -23.50
C ASN A 64 -24.23 20.25 -22.72
N ILE A 65 -25.22 19.52 -23.27
CA ILE A 65 -25.74 18.29 -22.65
C ILE A 65 -24.62 17.24 -22.58
N VAL A 66 -23.89 17.04 -23.68
CA VAL A 66 -22.83 16.04 -23.77
C VAL A 66 -21.67 16.34 -22.81
N VAL A 67 -21.17 17.57 -22.78
CA VAL A 67 -20.05 17.95 -21.92
C VAL A 67 -20.43 17.91 -20.44
N ASN A 68 -21.67 18.28 -20.09
CA ASN A 68 -22.18 18.13 -18.72
C ASN A 68 -22.29 16.66 -18.32
N ALA A 69 -22.88 15.80 -19.17
CA ALA A 69 -23.00 14.37 -18.89
C ALA A 69 -21.62 13.71 -18.70
N ALA A 70 -20.65 14.03 -19.55
CA ALA A 70 -19.27 13.56 -19.42
C ALA A 70 -18.63 14.03 -18.10
N SER A 71 -18.82 15.29 -17.72
CA SER A 71 -18.27 15.84 -16.48
C SER A 71 -18.86 15.16 -15.24
N VAL A 72 -20.18 14.95 -15.20
CA VAL A 72 -20.86 14.23 -14.11
C VAL A 72 -20.37 12.78 -14.02
N LEU A 73 -20.20 12.10 -15.16
CA LEU A 73 -19.66 10.75 -15.18
C LEU A 73 -18.24 10.70 -14.58
N ILE A 74 -17.34 11.59 -15.02
CA ILE A 74 -15.97 11.66 -14.50
C ILE A 74 -15.96 11.95 -12.98
N MET A 75 -16.78 12.90 -12.51
CA MET A 75 -16.90 13.20 -11.08
C MET A 75 -17.42 11.99 -10.28
N SER A 76 -18.42 11.28 -10.80
CA SER A 76 -18.99 10.10 -10.14
C SER A 76 -17.97 8.95 -10.02
N LEU A 77 -17.18 8.72 -11.07
CA LEU A 77 -16.12 7.72 -11.07
C LEU A 77 -15.00 8.07 -10.08
N ASN A 78 -14.59 9.35 -10.04
CA ASN A 78 -13.58 9.80 -9.10
C ASN A 78 -14.03 9.61 -7.64
N ASN A 79 -15.30 9.94 -7.34
CA ASN A 79 -15.89 9.73 -6.02
C ASN A 79 -16.08 8.25 -5.64
N SER A 80 -16.32 7.38 -6.63
CA SER A 80 -16.46 5.93 -6.39
C SER A 80 -15.10 5.27 -6.16
N ILE A 81 -14.09 5.61 -6.95
CA ILE A 81 -12.73 5.03 -6.86
C ILE A 81 -11.97 5.57 -5.66
N LYS A 82 -12.26 6.81 -5.26
CA LYS A 82 -11.61 7.50 -4.12
C LYS A 82 -10.10 7.55 -4.25
N ALA A 83 -9.60 7.81 -5.47
CA ALA A 83 -8.17 7.78 -5.78
C ALA A 83 -7.35 8.74 -4.90
N SER A 84 -7.91 9.91 -4.56
CA SER A 84 -7.24 10.87 -3.67
C SER A 84 -7.09 10.32 -2.26
N GLU A 85 -8.16 9.78 -1.67
CA GLU A 85 -8.15 9.19 -0.32
C GLU A 85 -7.10 8.07 -0.23
N LYS A 86 -7.07 7.18 -1.23
CA LYS A 86 -6.09 6.08 -1.30
C LYS A 86 -4.66 6.61 -1.40
N CYS A 87 -4.42 7.59 -2.27
CA CYS A 87 -3.11 8.24 -2.41
C CYS A 87 -2.62 8.80 -1.07
N ASP A 88 -3.48 9.52 -0.35
CA ASP A 88 -3.13 10.18 0.90
C ASP A 88 -2.89 9.16 2.02
N VAL A 89 -3.68 8.08 2.09
CA VAL A 89 -3.47 6.97 3.02
C VAL A 89 -2.09 6.33 2.82
N PHE A 90 -1.73 5.94 1.58
CA PHE A 90 -0.42 5.34 1.33
C PHE A 90 0.74 6.31 1.60
N ARG A 91 0.58 7.59 1.28
CA ARG A 91 1.60 8.60 1.56
C ARG A 91 1.80 8.78 3.07
N ARG A 92 0.72 8.84 3.85
CA ARG A 92 0.75 8.96 5.31
C ARG A 92 1.40 7.74 5.96
N ILE A 93 0.95 6.54 5.61
CA ILE A 93 1.51 5.29 6.16
C ILE A 93 2.98 5.16 5.77
N GLY A 94 3.33 5.46 4.51
CA GLY A 94 4.72 5.47 4.05
C GLY A 94 5.62 6.41 4.85
N GLN A 95 5.14 7.61 5.19
CA GLN A 95 5.87 8.55 6.04
C GLN A 95 6.04 8.02 7.48
N GLN A 96 4.99 7.42 8.06
CA GLN A 96 5.06 6.85 9.40
C GLN A 96 6.03 5.64 9.46
N LEU A 97 6.03 4.80 8.43
CA LEU A 97 6.99 3.70 8.28
C LEU A 97 8.43 4.21 8.09
N LEU A 98 8.62 5.30 7.34
CA LEU A 98 9.93 5.90 7.18
C LEU A 98 10.48 6.44 8.51
N LEU A 99 9.62 7.09 9.30
CA LEU A 99 9.99 7.54 10.65
C LEU A 99 10.31 6.37 11.58
N LEU A 100 9.54 5.27 11.50
CA LEU A 100 9.82 4.05 12.24
C LEU A 100 11.18 3.45 11.87
N THR A 101 11.46 3.36 10.56
CA THR A 101 12.73 2.87 10.02
C THR A 101 13.89 3.74 10.53
N GLY A 102 13.75 5.07 10.44
CA GLY A 102 14.77 5.99 10.93
C GLY A 102 15.00 5.90 12.45
N LYS A 103 13.98 5.60 13.26
CA LYS A 103 14.18 5.34 14.70
C LYS A 103 15.03 4.09 14.91
N ILE A 104 14.72 3.01 14.20
CA ILE A 104 15.46 1.75 14.30
C ILE A 104 16.93 1.92 13.87
N GLU A 105 17.20 2.75 12.85
CA GLU A 105 18.57 2.97 12.34
C GLU A 105 19.42 3.91 13.21
N ASN A 106 18.81 4.91 13.86
CA ASN A 106 19.53 5.93 14.62
C ASN A 106 19.78 5.54 16.08
N ASP A 107 18.99 4.63 16.64
CA ASP A 107 19.13 4.19 18.04
C ASP A 107 20.20 3.09 18.15
N ASN A 108 21.32 3.41 18.79
CA ASN A 108 22.46 2.49 18.94
C ASN A 108 22.18 1.32 19.89
N GLU A 109 21.23 1.47 20.82
CA GLU A 109 20.79 0.43 21.74
C GLU A 109 19.25 0.42 21.79
N ILE A 110 18.64 -0.68 21.35
CA ILE A 110 17.20 -0.89 21.41
C ILE A 110 16.94 -1.91 22.51
N THR A 111 16.19 -1.51 23.54
CA THR A 111 15.80 -2.43 24.62
C THR A 111 14.68 -3.37 24.17
N GLU A 112 14.40 -4.43 24.92
CA GLU A 112 13.27 -5.31 24.62
C GLU A 112 11.91 -4.59 24.70
N GLU A 113 11.79 -3.57 25.54
CA GLU A 113 10.57 -2.76 25.69
C GLU A 113 10.38 -1.84 24.48
N ASP A 114 11.45 -1.17 24.04
CA ASP A 114 11.44 -0.35 22.83
C ASP A 114 11.09 -1.18 21.61
N PHE A 115 11.69 -2.38 21.49
CA PHE A 115 11.37 -3.29 20.41
C PHE A 115 9.89 -3.67 20.38
N LYS A 116 9.27 -3.96 21.55
CA LYS A 116 7.83 -4.25 21.62
C LYS A 116 7.00 -3.08 21.13
N LEU A 117 7.36 -1.85 21.50
CA LEU A 117 6.65 -0.64 21.05
C LEU A 117 6.80 -0.41 19.54
N LEU A 118 8.01 -0.60 19.00
CA LEU A 118 8.29 -0.49 17.56
C LEU A 118 7.53 -1.56 16.77
N ALA A 119 7.53 -2.80 17.26
CA ALA A 119 6.79 -3.90 16.65
C ALA A 119 5.28 -3.67 16.67
N MET A 120 4.72 -3.18 17.79
CA MET A 120 3.30 -2.82 17.86
C MET A 120 2.95 -1.69 16.88
N THR A 121 3.81 -0.67 16.79
CA THR A 121 3.62 0.43 15.84
C THR A 121 3.62 -0.08 14.40
N TYR A 122 4.57 -0.96 14.06
CA TYR A 122 4.62 -1.62 12.75
C TYR A 122 3.34 -2.38 12.42
N GLU A 123 2.86 -3.25 13.32
CA GLU A 123 1.65 -4.04 13.08
C GLU A 123 0.42 -3.15 12.90
N ASN A 124 0.30 -2.06 13.67
CA ASN A 124 -0.78 -1.09 13.49
C ASN A 124 -0.74 -0.43 12.10
N LEU A 125 0.44 0.01 11.65
CA LEU A 125 0.61 0.60 10.31
C LEU A 125 0.30 -0.38 9.19
N VAL A 126 0.63 -1.66 9.40
CA VAL A 126 0.33 -2.74 8.45
C VAL A 126 -1.17 -3.02 8.39
N ASN A 127 -1.87 -3.01 9.52
CA ASN A 127 -3.32 -3.21 9.57
C ASN A 127 -4.10 -2.07 8.90
N ASP A 128 -3.60 -0.83 9.00
CA ASP A 128 -4.19 0.33 8.32
C ASP A 128 -3.97 0.32 6.79
N MET A 129 -3.09 -0.56 6.29
CA MET A 129 -2.75 -0.64 4.87
C MET A 129 -3.71 -1.56 4.11
N SER A 130 -4.40 -0.98 3.12
CA SER A 130 -5.25 -1.74 2.19
C SER A 130 -4.42 -2.38 1.07
N PHE A 131 -3.90 -3.59 1.28
CA PHE A 131 -3.07 -4.30 0.30
C PHE A 131 -3.79 -4.65 -1.02
N GLU A 132 -5.12 -4.75 -0.99
CA GLU A 132 -5.96 -4.98 -2.17
C GLU A 132 -5.91 -3.81 -3.17
N ASP A 133 -5.76 -2.59 -2.66
CA ASP A 133 -5.66 -1.37 -3.45
C ASP A 133 -4.28 -1.19 -4.09
N ILE A 134 -3.33 -2.09 -3.84
CA ILE A 134 -2.00 -2.03 -4.41
C ILE A 134 -1.95 -2.99 -5.62
N PRO A 135 -1.68 -2.49 -6.84
CA PRO A 135 -1.50 -3.35 -8.00
C PRO A 135 -0.37 -4.37 -7.80
N ASP A 136 -0.61 -5.63 -8.19
CA ASP A 136 0.34 -6.73 -7.97
C ASP A 136 1.69 -6.53 -8.64
N ARG A 137 1.75 -5.77 -9.74
CA ARG A 137 3.02 -5.40 -10.38
C ARG A 137 3.98 -4.72 -9.39
N TYR A 138 3.46 -3.87 -8.50
CA TYR A 138 4.30 -3.17 -7.53
C TYR A 138 4.67 -4.06 -6.35
N LYS A 139 3.75 -4.93 -5.91
CA LYS A 139 4.06 -5.96 -4.91
C LYS A 139 5.24 -6.81 -5.39
N ARG A 140 5.17 -7.33 -6.63
CA ARG A 140 6.26 -8.13 -7.24
C ARG A 140 7.57 -7.36 -7.35
N GLN A 141 7.55 -6.11 -7.78
CA GLN A 141 8.76 -5.29 -7.84
C GLN A 141 9.44 -5.12 -6.48
N VAL A 142 8.66 -4.91 -5.40
CA VAL A 142 9.21 -4.80 -4.04
C VAL A 142 9.78 -6.15 -3.61
N ILE A 143 9.05 -7.24 -3.82
CA ILE A 143 9.53 -8.60 -3.53
C ILE A 143 10.85 -8.87 -4.25
N GLU A 144 10.97 -8.46 -5.50
CA GLU A 144 12.20 -8.62 -6.27
C GLU A 144 13.36 -7.77 -5.77
N SER A 145 13.06 -6.58 -5.25
CA SER A 145 14.06 -5.67 -4.69
C SER A 145 14.59 -6.14 -3.33
N PHE A 146 13.84 -6.99 -2.62
CA PHE A 146 14.13 -7.48 -1.27
C PHE A 146 14.35 -9.00 -1.23
N LYS A 147 14.78 -9.64 -2.32
CA LYS A 147 14.96 -11.11 -2.40
C LYS A 147 15.89 -11.69 -1.33
N ASP A 148 16.93 -10.94 -0.96
CA ASP A 148 17.94 -11.35 0.02
C ASP A 148 17.68 -10.81 1.43
N ARG A 149 16.51 -10.19 1.63
CA ARG A 149 16.10 -9.50 2.85
C ARG A 149 14.78 -10.06 3.40
N TYR A 150 14.41 -9.67 4.62
CA TYR A 150 13.17 -10.10 5.25
C TYR A 150 11.97 -9.32 4.71
N LEU A 151 10.98 -10.04 4.19
CA LEU A 151 9.74 -9.49 3.65
C LEU A 151 8.58 -9.50 4.66
N PRO A 152 7.66 -8.53 4.57
CA PRO A 152 6.38 -8.54 5.27
C PRO A 152 5.56 -9.78 4.90
N LEU A 153 4.74 -10.26 5.85
CA LEU A 153 3.92 -11.45 5.66
C LEU A 153 2.94 -11.31 4.49
N GLN A 154 2.34 -10.13 4.35
CA GLN A 154 1.36 -9.78 3.32
C GLN A 154 1.95 -9.87 1.91
N LEU A 155 3.25 -9.57 1.77
CA LEU A 155 3.97 -9.77 0.51
C LEU A 155 4.33 -11.25 0.33
N ASN A 156 4.81 -11.94 1.37
CA ASN A 156 5.15 -13.36 1.29
C ASN A 156 3.96 -14.27 0.92
N GLY A 157 2.77 -14.00 1.46
CA GLY A 157 1.56 -14.78 1.17
C GLY A 157 1.10 -14.69 -0.28
N THR A 158 1.37 -13.56 -0.96
CA THR A 158 0.97 -13.35 -2.36
C THR A 158 1.85 -14.08 -3.39
N ILE A 159 3.01 -14.60 -2.99
CA ILE A 159 3.99 -15.17 -3.93
C ILE A 159 3.81 -16.69 -4.06
N GLY A 160 3.13 -17.36 -3.11
CA GLY A 160 3.18 -18.83 -3.04
C GLY A 160 4.61 -19.38 -2.95
N ASN A 161 5.60 -18.53 -2.61
CA ASN A 161 7.01 -18.89 -2.56
C ASN A 161 7.31 -19.57 -1.23
N ASN A 162 6.94 -20.84 -1.16
CA ASN A 162 7.53 -21.79 -0.21
C ASN A 162 8.99 -22.10 -0.61
N LYS A 163 9.78 -21.10 -1.05
CA LYS A 163 11.23 -21.26 -0.97
C LYS A 163 11.52 -21.24 0.52
N SER A 164 11.65 -22.45 1.06
CA SER A 164 12.20 -22.69 2.37
C SER A 164 13.46 -21.83 2.45
N PHE A 165 13.37 -20.67 3.13
CA PHE A 165 14.50 -20.26 3.94
C PHE A 165 14.94 -21.54 4.64
N LYS A 166 16.23 -21.87 4.60
CA LYS A 166 16.78 -22.94 5.45
C LYS A 166 16.54 -22.49 6.90
N ARG A 167 15.31 -22.66 7.36
CA ARG A 167 14.90 -22.59 8.73
C ARG A 167 15.50 -23.87 9.27
N ASN A 168 16.70 -23.77 9.85
CA ASN A 168 17.28 -24.85 10.63
C ASN A 168 16.15 -25.35 11.53
N SER A 169 15.61 -26.49 11.14
CA SER A 169 14.30 -26.94 11.57
C SER A 169 14.54 -27.51 12.96
N ALA A 170 14.31 -26.69 13.99
CA ALA A 170 13.97 -27.26 15.28
C ALA A 170 12.64 -27.99 15.06
N GLU A 171 12.78 -29.30 14.84
CA GLU A 171 11.71 -30.26 14.68
C GLU A 171 10.72 -30.07 15.83
N ILE A 172 9.49 -29.66 15.52
CA ILE A 172 8.41 -29.67 16.51
C ILE A 172 8.01 -31.13 16.65
N VAL A 173 8.71 -31.85 17.53
CA VAL A 173 8.33 -33.18 17.96
C VAL A 173 7.05 -33.04 18.79
N MET A 174 5.90 -33.30 18.18
CA MET A 174 4.68 -33.54 18.95
C MET A 174 4.81 -34.92 19.62
N GLN A 175 5.27 -34.93 20.87
CA GLN A 175 5.19 -36.11 21.72
C GLN A 175 3.71 -36.44 21.96
N HIS A 176 3.21 -37.49 21.32
CA HIS A 176 1.99 -38.15 21.76
C HIS A 176 2.26 -38.76 23.14
N GLN A 177 1.75 -38.12 24.20
CA GLN A 177 1.69 -38.74 25.51
C GLN A 177 0.66 -39.87 25.46
N ASN A 178 1.20 -41.07 25.61
CA ASN A 178 0.50 -42.32 25.78
C ASN A 178 -0.18 -42.30 27.16
N THR A 179 -1.50 -42.07 27.23
CA THR A 179 -2.27 -42.36 28.44
C THR A 179 -2.81 -43.78 28.35
N GLY A 180 -2.13 -44.67 29.06
CA GLY A 180 -2.66 -46.00 29.35
C GLY A 180 -3.96 -45.89 30.15
N ALA A 181 -4.93 -46.74 29.79
CA ALA A 181 -6.00 -47.13 30.66
C ALA A 181 -6.11 -48.66 30.57
N SER A 182 -5.42 -49.32 31.51
CA SER A 182 -5.74 -50.68 31.93
C SER A 182 -6.99 -50.61 32.80
N VAL A 183 -8.07 -51.27 32.40
CA VAL A 183 -8.86 -52.29 33.15
C VAL A 183 -9.70 -53.04 32.13
#